data_AF-A0A1H3JLY8-F1
#
_entry.id   AF-A0A1H3JLY8-F1
#
_cell.length_a   1.000
_cell.length_b   1.000
_cell.length_c   1.000
_cell.angle_alpha   90.00
_cell.angle_beta   90.00
_cell.angle_gamma   90.00
#
_symmetry.space_group_name_H-M   'P 1'
#
loop_
_entity.id
_entity.type
_entity.pdbx_description
1 polymer ?
#
loop_
_entity_poly.entity_id
_entity_poly.type
_entity_poly.pdbx_seq_one_letter_code
_entity_poly.pdbx_strand_id
1 'polypeptide(L)' 'MMIAVSACLLGIPCRYDGKAKHYPQIMSKLKDKEIISICPEVLGGLPVPRKPAEIMNGTGSQVLC' A
#
# COMPACT_ATOMS: atom_id res chain seq x y z
N MET A 1 -10.98 15.54 5.72
CA MET A 1 -10.49 14.27 6.31
C MET A 1 -9.60 13.61 5.29
N MET A 2 -8.42 13.18 5.72
CA MET A 2 -7.38 12.61 4.86
C MET A 2 -7.37 11.08 5.01
N ILE A 3 -7.17 10.35 3.92
CA ILE A 3 -7.19 8.89 3.90
C ILE A 3 -5.90 8.39 3.25
N ALA A 4 -5.15 7.57 4.00
CA ALA A 4 -4.03 6.84 3.45
C ALA A 4 -4.54 5.66 2.60
N VAL A 5 -4.03 5.56 1.37
CA VAL A 5 -4.38 4.51 0.41
C VAL A 5 -3.10 3.83 -0.04
N SER A 6 -3.10 2.49 -0.05
CA SER A 6 -1.98 1.72 -0.57
C SER A 6 -1.67 2.13 -2.01
N ALA A 7 -0.46 2.62 -2.24
CA ALA A 7 0.04 3.16 -3.51
C ALA A 7 -0.17 2.20 -4.69
N CYS A 8 -0.07 0.89 -4.44
CA CYS A 8 -0.31 -0.13 -5.46
C CYS A 8 -1.75 -0.14 -5.99
N LEU A 9 -2.74 0.28 -5.18
CA LEU A 9 -4.14 0.44 -5.58
C LEU A 9 -4.34 1.67 -6.47
N LEU A 10 -3.47 2.68 -6.33
CA LEU A 10 -3.45 3.88 -7.15
C LEU A 10 -2.66 3.70 -8.46
N GLY A 11 -2.13 2.49 -8.71
CA GLY A 11 -1.41 2.18 -9.95
C GLY A 11 0.11 2.28 -9.85
N ILE A 12 0.67 2.58 -8.68
CA ILE A 12 2.12 2.63 -8.50
C ILE A 12 2.67 1.18 -8.46
N PRO A 13 3.68 0.82 -9.27
CA PRO A 13 4.19 -0.54 -9.37
C PRO A 13 5.13 -0.90 -8.20
N CYS A 14 4.63 -0.82 -6.97
CA CYS A 14 5.43 -0.97 -5.74
C CYS A 14 5.18 -2.30 -4.99
N ARG A 15 4.43 -3.24 -5.57
CA ARG A 15 4.25 -4.59 -4.98
C ARG A 15 5.58 -5.36 -4.97
N TYR A 16 5.63 -6.43 -4.19
CA TYR A 16 6.81 -7.31 -4.12
C TYR A 16 7.24 -7.86 -5.49
N ASP A 17 6.30 -8.08 -6.40
CA ASP A 17 6.52 -8.59 -7.76
C ASP A 17 6.77 -7.49 -8.81
N GLY A 18 6.97 -6.24 -8.38
CA GLY A 18 7.20 -5.10 -9.27
C GLY A 18 5.98 -4.64 -10.07
N LYS A 19 4.77 -5.13 -9.71
CA LYS A 19 3.52 -4.77 -10.38
C LYS A 19 2.69 -3.80 -9.55
N ALA A 20 1.70 -3.20 -10.20
CA ALA A 20 0.62 -2.49 -9.52
C ALA A 20 -0.59 -3.42 -9.30
N LYS A 21 -1.51 -3.02 -8.42
CA LYS A 21 -2.85 -3.63 -8.30
C LYS A 21 -3.89 -2.52 -8.44
N HIS A 22 -3.86 -1.83 -9.57
CA HIS A 22 -4.69 -0.66 -9.80
C HIS A 22 -6.17 -1.01 -9.58
N TYR A 23 -6.85 -0.23 -8.75
CA TYR A 23 -8.25 -0.41 -8.41
C TYR A 23 -9.01 0.90 -8.58
N PRO A 24 -9.50 1.20 -9.80
CA PRO A 24 -9.99 2.53 -10.17
C PRO A 24 -11.22 2.97 -9.38
N GLN A 25 -11.97 2.03 -8.81
CA GLN A 25 -13.16 2.31 -7.99
C GLN A 25 -12.83 3.06 -6.68
N ILE A 26 -11.57 3.09 -6.24
CA ILE A 26 -11.15 3.88 -5.08
C ILE A 26 -11.31 5.38 -5.33
N MET A 27 -10.98 5.85 -6.54
CA MET A 27 -11.06 7.28 -6.85
C MET A 27 -12.50 7.79 -6.82
N SER A 28 -13.45 6.99 -7.32
CA SER A 28 -14.86 7.37 -7.26
C SER A 28 -15.43 7.33 -5.84
N LYS A 29 -15.02 6.37 -5.01
CA LYS A 29 -15.46 6.24 -3.61
C LYS A 29 -14.87 7.31 -2.69
N LEU A 30 -13.66 7.79 -2.98
CA LEU A 30 -12.93 8.75 -2.16
C LEU A 30 -12.89 10.17 -2.76
N LYS A 31 -13.74 10.47 -3.74
CA LYS A 31 -13.74 11.76 -4.48
C LYS A 31 -13.77 13.02 -3.61
N ASP A 32 -14.41 12.95 -2.43
CA ASP A 32 -14.58 14.08 -1.49
C ASP A 32 -13.55 14.02 -0.33
N LYS A 33 -12.51 13.21 -0.46
CA LYS A 33 -11.47 12.99 0.56
C LYS A 33 -10.10 13.29 -0.04
N GLU A 34 -9.22 13.84 0.78
CA GLU A 34 -7.82 13.99 0.41
C GLU A 34 -7.12 12.63 0.56
N ILE A 35 -6.37 12.22 -0.46
CA ILE A 35 -5.74 10.90 -0.52
C ILE A 35 -4.24 11.05 -0.29
N ILE A 36 -3.68 10.32 0.68
CA ILE A 36 -2.24 10.09 0.81
C ILE A 36 -1.91 8.75 0.15
N SER A 37 -1.13 8.79 -0.92
CA SER A 37 -0.55 7.57 -1.52
C SER A 37 0.59 7.06 -0.65
N ILE A 38 0.51 5.81 -0.19
CA ILE A 38 1.54 5.22 0.69
C ILE A 38 1.89 3.77 0.34
N CYS A 39 3.19 3.44 0.35
CA CYS A 39 3.67 2.06 0.40
C CYS A 39 4.58 1.90 1.62
N PRO A 40 4.09 1.33 2.73
CA PRO A 40 4.87 1.20 3.96
C PRO A 40 6.18 0.43 3.76
N GLU A 41 6.16 -0.61 2.92
CA GLU A 41 7.33 -1.44 2.63
C GLU A 41 8.46 -0.65 1.93
N VAL A 42 8.11 0.19 0.94
CA VAL A 42 9.10 1.02 0.22
C VAL A 42 9.58 2.18 1.09
N LEU A 43 8.68 2.81 1.86
CA LEU A 43 9.07 3.85 2.83
C LEU A 43 9.95 3.29 3.95
N GLY A 44 9.77 2.01 4.30
CA GLY A 44 10.63 1.26 5.21
C GLY A 44 11.94 0.79 4.59
N GLY A 45 12.22 1.14 3.32
CA GLY A 45 13.49 0.86 2.64
C GLY A 45 13.56 -0.46 1.87
N LEU A 46 12.46 -1.21 1.76
CA LEU A 46 12.47 -2.44 0.95
C LEU A 46 12.49 -2.10 -0.55
N PRO A 47 13.28 -2.83 -1.36
CA PRO A 47 13.35 -2.61 -2.80
C PRO A 47 12.08 -3.09 -3.51
N VAL A 48 12.00 -2.75 -4.80
CA VAL A 48 11.02 -3.29 -5.74
C VAL A 48 11.79 -3.85 -6.94
N PRO A 49 11.70 -5.15 -7.26
CA PRO A 49 10.96 -6.20 -6.55
C PRO A 49 11.64 -6.62 -5.23
N ARG A 50 10.93 -7.42 -4.44
CA ARG A 50 11.39 -8.02 -3.18
C ARG A 50 10.74 -9.39 -2.97
N LYS A 51 11.29 -10.19 -2.06
CA LYS A 51 10.71 -11.50 -1.71
C LYS A 51 9.34 -11.31 -1.03
N PRO A 52 8.37 -12.21 -1.27
CA PRO A 52 7.14 -12.26 -0.46
C PRO A 52 7.46 -12.42 1.02
N ALA A 53 6.64 -11.83 1.88
CA ALA A 53 6.77 -11.91 3.33
C ALA A 53 5.38 -12.06 3.97
N GLU A 54 5.32 -12.76 5.09
CA GLU A 54 4.12 -13.00 5.88
C GLU A 54 4.43 -12.73 7.36
N ILE A 55 3.42 -12.25 8.10
CA ILE A 55 3.53 -12.06 9.55
C ILE A 55 3.43 -13.44 10.20
N MET A 56 4.51 -13.88 10.86
CA MET A 56 4.52 -15.15 11.59
C MET A 56 4.14 -14.93 13.05
N ASN A 57 3.13 -15.65 13.54
CA ASN A 57 2.70 -15.66 14.95
C ASN A 57 2.40 -14.27 15.53
N GLY A 58 1.86 -13.35 14.71
CA GLY A 58 1.53 -11.99 15.12
C GLY A 58 0.26 -11.45 14.48
N THR A 59 -0.07 -10.19 14.77
CA THR A 59 -1.26 -9.48 14.30
C THR A 59 -0.91 -8.18 13.59
N GLY A 60 -1.85 -7.63 12.82
CA GLY A 60 -1.67 -6.34 12.16
C GLY A 60 -1.36 -5.19 13.13
N SER A 61 -1.84 -5.25 14.38
CA SER A 61 -1.53 -4.25 15.40
C SER A 61 -0.04 -4.18 15.74
N GLN A 62 0.67 -5.30 15.67
CA GLN A 62 2.12 -5.37 15.89
C GLN A 62 2.94 -4.85 14.70
N VAL A 63 2.28 -4.57 13.57
CA VAL A 63 2.89 -3.97 12.38
C VAL A 63 2.71 -2.45 12.36
N LEU A 64 1.61 -1.97 12.97
CA LEU A 64 1.21 -0.56 12.93
C LEU A 64 1.86 0.31 14.02
N CYS A 65 2.46 -0.31 15.05
CA CYS A 65 2.93 0.36 16.27
C CYS A 65 4.18 -0.31 16.83
#